data_AF-W2Z2P5-F1
#
_entry.id   AF-W2Z2P5-F1
#
_cell.length_a   1.000
_cell.length_b   1.000
_cell.length_c   1.000
_cell.angle_alpha   90.00
_cell.angle_beta   90.00
_cell.angle_gamma   90.00
#
_symmetry.space_group_name_H-M   'P 1'
#
loop_
_entity.id
_entity.type
_entity.pdbx_description
1 polymer ?
#
loop_
_entity_poly.entity_id
_entity_poly.type
_entity_poly.pdbx_seq_one_letter_code
_entity_poly.pdbx_strand_id
1 'polypeptide(L)'
;MQFTPQQLVGAGRYAPITRIGNWNEDLMLDEARMKEFTLRKAQGSLLATHTLKAAFLNQKAPRSFDPDGRIRFNQALALGHLESDAVLACNIFEETPSIGSDEYLVTAMSSNTPVSRNTFRLVSPQTWKAAVARSGLDLSAPSDPLRYDDTFLIVCNEALLVDDKSVLLKSPLFLKSGLKTERSMSPITYKQRVWLSTEADSSALWICAKADLAGTEKLLVAGQQVMAGDRIAIVHKMTGQALFASSGSKQPTDFGVELEVCAHSVRGTGKRHHLAAETEGIRTPDTEGLHSVDVNTWAFVLAQSTHEAQDDRSLPQFASGASVIDVLRSCFASESLYTFRTFLVALGRADTKGTGHLKHEEAKWVIRQLHNCLPLRDEHLDLLFDSFDKRKAGFFPLAELIKALRVPISESRRALVDAAYDRLAQQAPDGKLTLAALCDAYDPTIDARVGAQQLSESDANAEYRNLWPNQDANAEISRRDFTEVYSDISMVVASDEHFRKLLAESWR
;
A
#
# COMPACT_ATOMS: atom_id res chain seq x y z
N MET A 1 -7.97 19.69 43.40
CA MET A 1 -7.14 19.35 44.58
C MET A 1 -7.81 19.97 45.79
N GLN A 2 -8.28 19.16 46.73
CA GLN A 2 -8.70 19.65 48.04
C GLN A 2 -7.49 19.54 48.96
N PHE A 3 -6.97 20.68 49.40
CA PHE A 3 -5.85 20.71 50.35
C PHE A 3 -6.35 20.29 51.73
N THR A 4 -5.55 19.51 52.47
CA THR A 4 -5.92 19.18 53.85
C THR A 4 -5.81 20.43 54.74
N PRO A 5 -6.56 20.52 55.85
CA PRO A 5 -6.45 21.63 56.80
C PRO A 5 -5.02 21.86 57.30
N GLN A 6 -4.20 20.81 57.42
CA GLN A 6 -2.78 20.95 57.80
C GLN A 6 -1.93 21.60 56.70
N GLN A 7 -2.21 21.33 55.42
CA GLN A 7 -1.52 21.95 54.29
C GLN A 7 -1.89 23.43 54.14
N LEU A 8 -3.13 23.80 54.47
CA LEU A 8 -3.59 25.20 54.46
C LEU A 8 -2.95 26.05 55.56
N VAL A 9 -2.53 25.42 56.67
CA VAL A 9 -1.86 26.08 57.81
C VAL A 9 -0.33 26.16 57.62
N GLY A 10 0.21 25.69 56.49
CA GLY A 10 1.63 25.82 56.14
C GLY A 10 2.53 24.68 56.60
N ALA A 11 1.97 23.50 56.91
CA ALA A 11 2.78 22.30 57.18
C ALA A 11 3.57 21.84 55.93
N GLY A 12 4.72 21.20 56.14
CA GLY A 12 5.56 20.67 55.07
C GLY A 12 4.83 19.66 54.18
N ARG A 13 5.08 19.70 52.87
CA ARG A 13 4.54 18.73 51.90
C ARG A 13 5.42 17.48 51.87
N TYR A 14 4.79 16.31 51.90
CA TYR A 14 5.46 15.02 51.81
C TYR A 14 5.03 14.30 50.53
N ALA A 15 5.91 13.46 49.98
CA ALA A 15 5.57 12.61 48.85
C ALA A 15 4.60 11.48 49.26
N PRO A 16 3.76 10.94 48.36
CA PRO A 16 2.78 9.88 48.69
C PRO A 16 3.37 8.60 49.28
N ILE A 17 4.67 8.36 49.06
CA ILE A 17 5.42 7.26 49.70
C ILE A 17 5.44 7.37 51.23
N THR A 18 5.45 8.61 51.73
CA THR A 18 5.33 8.93 53.15
C THR A 18 3.85 9.09 53.46
N ARG A 19 3.24 8.08 54.09
CA ARG A 19 1.79 7.97 54.34
C ARG A 19 1.26 9.00 55.34
N ILE A 20 1.32 10.29 55.00
CA ILE A 20 0.93 11.44 55.83
C ILE A 20 -0.06 12.30 55.05
N GLY A 21 -1.09 12.82 55.72
CA GLY A 21 -2.10 13.67 55.09
C GLY A 21 -2.98 12.91 54.09
N ASN A 22 -3.24 13.52 52.93
CA ASN A 22 -4.07 12.98 51.84
C ASN A 22 -3.30 12.03 50.90
N TRP A 23 -2.22 11.38 51.38
CA TRP A 23 -1.35 10.50 50.58
C TRP A 23 -2.11 9.46 49.74
N ASN A 24 -3.21 8.92 50.28
CA ASN A 24 -4.02 7.92 49.57
C ASN A 24 -4.80 8.54 48.40
N GLU A 25 -5.30 9.77 48.55
CA GLU A 25 -5.98 10.49 47.47
C GLU A 25 -5.01 10.86 46.36
N ASP A 26 -3.80 11.31 46.72
CA ASP A 26 -2.74 11.61 45.76
C ASP A 26 -2.32 10.35 44.98
N LEU A 27 -2.18 9.21 45.66
CA LEU A 27 -1.86 7.93 45.02
C LEU A 27 -2.99 7.46 44.10
N MET A 28 -4.26 7.56 44.53
CA MET A 28 -5.41 7.22 43.69
C MET A 28 -5.54 8.14 42.47
N LEU A 29 -5.23 9.43 42.60
CA LEU A 29 -5.19 10.36 41.48
C LEU A 29 -4.08 10.00 40.48
N ASP A 30 -2.90 9.64 40.96
CA ASP A 30 -1.80 9.21 40.09
C ASP A 30 -2.12 7.88 39.39
N GLU A 31 -2.73 6.92 40.09
CA GLU A 31 -3.24 5.69 39.46
C GLU A 31 -4.30 5.99 38.39
N ALA A 32 -5.23 6.90 38.66
CA ALA A 32 -6.25 7.30 37.69
C ALA A 32 -5.63 7.98 36.46
N ARG A 33 -4.65 8.87 36.66
CA ARG A 33 -3.87 9.49 35.57
C ARG A 33 -3.11 8.46 34.76
N MET A 34 -2.48 7.46 35.40
CA MET A 34 -1.75 6.41 34.70
C MET A 34 -2.68 5.47 33.93
N LYS A 35 -3.86 5.16 34.47
CA LYS A 35 -4.92 4.43 33.75
C LYS A 35 -5.40 5.22 32.54
N GLU A 36 -5.65 6.51 32.68
CA GLU A 36 -6.04 7.40 31.56
C GLU A 36 -4.93 7.50 30.51
N PHE A 37 -3.66 7.65 30.93
CA PHE A 37 -2.52 7.64 30.03
C PHE A 37 -2.42 6.32 29.25
N THR A 38 -2.59 5.19 29.93
CA THR A 38 -2.56 3.86 29.31
C THR A 38 -3.71 3.68 28.31
N LEU A 39 -4.91 4.15 28.66
CA LEU A 39 -6.07 4.16 27.77
C LEU A 39 -5.82 5.02 26.53
N ARG A 40 -5.34 6.27 26.71
CA ARG A 40 -4.98 7.17 25.60
C ARG A 40 -3.83 6.64 24.76
N LYS A 41 -2.87 5.93 25.37
CA LYS A 41 -1.78 5.24 24.68
C LYS A 41 -2.32 4.11 23.80
N ALA A 42 -3.21 3.28 24.33
CA ALA A 42 -3.85 2.20 23.58
C ALA A 42 -4.73 2.74 22.43
N GLN A 43 -5.40 3.88 22.66
CA GLN A 43 -6.19 4.58 21.63
C GLN A 43 -5.33 5.39 20.64
N GLY A 44 -4.03 5.58 20.88
CA GLY A 44 -3.14 6.34 20.02
C GLY A 44 -3.36 7.87 20.04
N SER A 45 -4.09 8.41 21.02
CA SER A 45 -4.44 9.85 21.13
C SER A 45 -3.42 10.69 21.90
N LEU A 46 -2.25 10.12 22.23
CA LEU A 46 -1.17 10.84 22.91
C LEU A 46 -0.50 11.84 21.99
N LEU A 47 -0.07 12.98 22.52
CA LEU A 47 0.73 13.96 21.76
C LEU A 47 2.01 13.35 21.15
N ALA A 48 2.58 12.33 21.79
CA ALA A 48 3.73 11.60 21.26
C ALA A 48 3.44 10.88 19.92
N THR A 49 2.19 10.53 19.62
CA THR A 49 1.85 9.95 18.30
C THR A 49 1.86 11.00 17.21
N HIS A 50 1.54 12.25 17.55
CA HIS A 50 1.62 13.40 16.64
C HIS A 50 3.06 13.68 16.20
N THR A 51 4.01 13.68 17.14
CA THR A 51 5.44 13.86 16.81
C THR A 51 5.99 12.71 15.96
N LEU A 52 5.55 11.47 16.20
CA LEU A 52 5.92 10.32 15.36
C LEU A 52 5.35 10.44 13.94
N LYS A 53 4.07 10.83 13.80
CA LYS A 53 3.44 11.11 12.50
C LYS A 53 4.16 12.22 11.75
N ALA A 54 4.52 13.30 12.45
CA ALA A 54 5.27 14.41 11.86
C ALA A 54 6.67 13.98 11.41
N ALA A 55 7.36 13.14 12.18
CA ALA A 55 8.65 12.59 11.78
C ALA A 55 8.53 11.67 10.55
N PHE A 56 7.47 10.84 10.49
CA PHE A 56 7.18 9.98 9.35
C PHE A 56 6.95 10.78 8.05
N LEU A 57 6.16 11.85 8.13
CA LEU A 57 5.88 12.73 6.98
C LEU A 57 7.07 13.60 6.55
N ASN A 58 8.05 13.82 7.44
CA ASN A 58 9.25 14.61 7.14
C ASN A 58 10.52 13.75 6.97
N GLN A 59 10.36 12.44 6.72
CA GLN A 59 11.49 11.60 6.34
C GLN A 59 12.15 12.12 5.06
N LYS A 60 13.48 12.01 4.97
CA LYS A 60 14.23 12.39 3.77
C LYS A 60 13.69 11.61 2.57
N ALA A 61 13.30 12.31 1.51
CA ALA A 61 12.89 11.70 0.24
C ALA A 61 13.56 12.44 -0.91
N PRO A 62 14.62 11.86 -1.51
CA PRO A 62 15.33 12.46 -2.62
C PRO A 62 14.43 12.71 -3.83
N ARG A 63 14.72 13.79 -4.55
CA ARG A 63 14.10 14.09 -5.85
C ARG A 63 15.01 13.57 -6.96
N SER A 64 14.45 13.22 -8.10
CA SER A 64 15.23 12.83 -9.27
C SER A 64 16.08 13.98 -9.80
N PHE A 65 17.22 13.65 -10.39
CA PHE A 65 18.11 14.58 -11.07
C PHE A 65 18.10 14.27 -12.58
N ASP A 66 18.03 15.32 -13.41
CA ASP A 66 18.27 15.23 -14.85
C ASP A 66 19.23 16.38 -15.22
N PRO A 67 20.39 16.10 -15.84
CA PRO A 67 21.40 17.12 -16.16
C PRO A 67 20.89 18.25 -17.07
N ASP A 68 19.95 17.92 -17.96
CA ASP A 68 19.37 18.88 -18.90
C ASP A 68 18.13 19.56 -18.32
N GLY A 69 17.69 19.20 -17.11
CA GLY A 69 16.45 19.67 -16.51
C GLY A 69 15.20 19.14 -17.21
N ARG A 70 15.28 18.01 -17.92
CA ARG A 70 14.14 17.44 -18.65
C ARG A 70 13.20 16.71 -17.70
N ILE A 71 11.91 17.06 -17.74
CA ILE A 71 10.89 16.34 -16.97
C ILE A 71 10.46 15.08 -17.72
N ARG A 72 10.48 13.94 -17.02
CA ARG A 72 10.07 12.63 -17.51
C ARG A 72 9.09 11.96 -16.57
N PHE A 73 8.29 11.05 -17.11
CA PHE A 73 7.48 10.17 -16.28
C PHE A 73 8.35 9.31 -15.37
N ASN A 74 7.77 8.88 -14.25
CA ASN A 74 8.39 8.17 -13.15
C ASN A 74 9.52 8.92 -12.44
N GLN A 75 9.69 10.23 -12.63
CA GLN A 75 10.60 11.02 -11.80
C GLN A 75 9.92 11.49 -10.52
N ALA A 76 10.69 11.52 -9.42
CA ALA A 76 10.30 12.13 -8.15
C ALA A 76 10.67 13.62 -8.15
N LEU A 77 9.72 14.51 -7.89
CA LEU A 77 9.92 15.95 -7.98
C LEU A 77 9.05 16.71 -6.98
N ALA A 78 9.31 18.00 -6.84
CA ALA A 78 8.47 18.92 -6.09
C ALA A 78 7.70 19.87 -7.02
N LEU A 79 6.58 20.39 -6.54
CA LEU A 79 5.77 21.40 -7.21
C LEU A 79 5.90 22.72 -6.45
N GLY A 80 6.74 23.63 -6.95
CA GLY A 80 6.94 24.96 -6.38
C GLY A 80 5.90 25.95 -6.90
N HIS A 81 5.34 26.77 -6.02
CA HIS A 81 4.37 27.81 -6.31
C HIS A 81 5.07 29.16 -6.45
N LEU A 82 4.79 29.90 -7.54
CA LEU A 82 5.56 31.09 -7.89
C LEU A 82 5.31 32.28 -6.96
N GLU A 83 4.05 32.59 -6.62
CA GLU A 83 3.71 33.78 -5.82
C GLU A 83 4.30 33.72 -4.40
N SER A 84 4.24 32.54 -3.77
CA SER A 84 4.50 32.37 -2.34
C SER A 84 5.78 31.60 -2.03
N ASP A 85 6.53 31.16 -3.05
CA ASP A 85 7.71 30.29 -2.94
C ASP A 85 7.45 29.04 -2.06
N ALA A 86 6.19 28.57 -2.07
CA ALA A 86 5.76 27.41 -1.29
C ALA A 86 5.82 26.15 -2.18
N VAL A 87 5.95 24.98 -1.57
CA VAL A 87 5.95 23.70 -2.26
C VAL A 87 4.71 22.92 -1.90
N LEU A 88 4.07 22.26 -2.87
CA LEU A 88 2.95 21.36 -2.62
C LEU A 88 3.35 20.30 -1.59
N ALA A 89 2.47 20.02 -0.63
CA ALA A 89 2.66 19.02 0.40
C ALA A 89 1.35 18.28 0.69
N CYS A 90 1.44 17.10 1.29
CA CYS A 90 0.28 16.31 1.69
C CYS A 90 0.37 15.80 3.13
N ASN A 91 -0.79 15.58 3.76
CA ASN A 91 -0.89 14.97 5.08
C ASN A 91 -1.75 13.70 5.02
N ILE A 92 -1.11 12.53 4.92
CA ILE A 92 -1.79 11.21 4.86
C ILE A 92 -2.45 10.80 6.18
N PHE A 93 -2.29 11.57 7.26
CA PHE A 93 -2.91 11.28 8.55
C PHE A 93 -4.12 12.16 8.85
N GLU A 94 -4.39 13.15 7.99
CA GLU A 94 -5.50 14.08 8.12
C GLU A 94 -6.50 13.86 6.99
N GLU A 95 -7.58 13.16 7.33
CA GLU A 95 -8.65 12.85 6.39
C GLU A 95 -9.64 14.01 6.27
N THR A 96 -9.99 14.37 5.04
CA THR A 96 -10.90 15.47 4.71
C THR A 96 -11.82 15.02 3.58
N PRO A 97 -13.16 15.07 3.74
CA PRO A 97 -13.91 15.99 4.60
C PRO A 97 -14.36 15.35 5.92
N SER A 98 -14.24 14.04 6.05
CA SER A 98 -14.68 13.27 7.21
C SER A 98 -13.75 12.09 7.46
N ILE A 99 -13.67 11.67 8.72
CA ILE A 99 -12.95 10.46 9.11
C ILE A 99 -13.62 9.23 8.47
N GLY A 100 -12.80 8.33 7.94
CA GLY A 100 -13.21 7.16 7.16
C GLY A 100 -13.47 7.45 5.68
N SER A 101 -13.00 8.59 5.16
CA SER A 101 -13.17 8.92 3.73
C SER A 101 -12.05 8.39 2.85
N ASP A 102 -10.89 8.01 3.43
CA ASP A 102 -9.66 7.68 2.69
C ASP A 102 -9.25 8.78 1.69
N GLU A 103 -9.61 10.02 2.02
CA GLU A 103 -9.26 11.23 1.28
C GLU A 103 -8.40 12.12 2.17
N TYR A 104 -7.19 12.44 1.72
CA TYR A 104 -6.19 13.11 2.56
C TYR A 104 -5.95 14.55 2.14
N LEU A 105 -5.62 15.38 3.13
CA LEU A 105 -5.39 16.80 2.94
C LEU A 105 -4.14 17.11 2.09
N VAL A 106 -4.27 18.11 1.22
CA VAL A 106 -3.18 18.69 0.41
C VAL A 106 -3.09 20.19 0.68
N THR A 107 -1.87 20.67 0.92
CA THR A 107 -1.54 22.06 1.27
C THR A 107 -0.29 22.50 0.53
N ALA A 108 0.13 23.75 0.69
CA ALA A 108 1.45 24.22 0.26
C ALA A 108 2.26 24.75 1.44
N MET A 109 3.46 24.21 1.62
CA MET A 109 4.37 24.51 2.73
C MET A 109 5.53 25.41 2.29
N SER A 110 6.01 26.30 3.16
CA SER A 110 7.08 27.25 2.80
C SER A 110 8.49 26.65 2.73
N SER A 111 8.71 25.42 3.23
CA SER A 111 10.04 24.79 3.19
C SER A 111 10.21 23.94 1.93
N ASN A 112 11.32 24.17 1.22
CA ASN A 112 11.71 23.41 0.03
C ASN A 112 12.66 22.23 0.33
N THR A 113 12.88 21.88 1.60
CA THR A 113 13.68 20.70 1.96
C THR A 113 13.04 19.41 1.41
N PRO A 114 13.77 18.53 0.70
CA PRO A 114 13.20 17.33 0.08
C PRO A 114 12.80 16.27 1.13
N VAL A 115 11.50 16.19 1.39
CA VAL A 115 10.88 15.28 2.35
C VAL A 115 9.78 14.46 1.71
N SER A 116 9.39 13.36 2.35
CA SER A 116 8.38 12.43 1.81
C SER A 116 7.05 13.12 1.50
N ARG A 117 6.59 14.06 2.33
CA ARG A 117 5.33 14.79 2.14
C ARG A 117 5.30 15.82 1.01
N ASN A 118 6.44 16.34 0.56
CA ASN A 118 6.51 17.38 -0.49
C ASN A 118 7.15 16.88 -1.81
N THR A 119 7.35 15.57 -1.90
CA THR A 119 7.92 14.92 -3.07
C THR A 119 6.86 14.02 -3.71
N PHE A 120 6.61 14.22 -5.00
CA PHE A 120 5.59 13.51 -5.76
C PHE A 120 6.21 12.85 -6.99
N ARG A 121 5.63 11.75 -7.45
CA ARG A 121 6.01 11.07 -8.69
C ARG A 121 5.00 11.37 -9.78
N LEU A 122 5.50 11.69 -10.97
CA LEU A 122 4.64 11.83 -12.16
C LEU A 122 4.50 10.48 -12.85
N VAL A 123 3.27 10.04 -13.14
CA VAL A 123 3.03 8.74 -13.79
C VAL A 123 2.13 8.93 -15.01
N SER A 124 2.46 8.24 -16.11
CA SER A 124 1.60 8.22 -17.29
C SER A 124 0.34 7.36 -17.04
N PRO A 125 -0.86 7.81 -17.44
CA PRO A 125 -2.07 7.01 -17.27
C PRO A 125 -2.03 5.68 -18.02
N GLN A 126 -1.29 5.62 -19.14
CA GLN A 126 -1.13 4.41 -19.93
C GLN A 126 -0.22 3.40 -19.24
N THR A 127 0.92 3.88 -18.72
CA THR A 127 1.86 3.02 -17.97
C THR A 127 1.22 2.52 -16.68
N TRP A 128 0.45 3.38 -16.00
CA TRP A 128 -0.35 2.99 -14.83
C TRP A 128 -1.34 1.88 -15.15
N LYS A 129 -2.18 2.04 -16.19
CA LYS A 129 -3.13 1.00 -16.61
C LYS A 129 -2.44 -0.31 -16.97
N ALA A 130 -1.31 -0.24 -17.68
CA ALA A 130 -0.53 -1.42 -18.04
C ALA A 130 0.13 -2.10 -16.84
N ALA A 131 0.51 -1.35 -15.81
CA ALA A 131 1.09 -1.87 -14.58
C ALA A 131 0.04 -2.56 -13.70
N VAL A 132 -1.14 -1.94 -13.55
CA VAL A 132 -2.29 -2.53 -12.85
C VAL A 132 -2.72 -3.83 -13.54
N ALA A 133 -2.81 -3.84 -14.88
CA ALA A 133 -3.19 -5.03 -15.65
C ALA A 133 -2.19 -6.19 -15.54
N ARG A 134 -0.90 -5.88 -15.33
CA ARG A 134 0.16 -6.89 -15.14
C ARG A 134 0.39 -7.26 -13.68
N SER A 135 -0.42 -6.72 -12.76
CA SER A 135 -0.26 -6.91 -11.31
C SER A 135 1.19 -6.65 -10.86
N GLY A 136 1.79 -5.56 -11.35
CA GLY A 136 3.17 -5.22 -11.05
C GLY A 136 3.46 -3.76 -11.40
N LEU A 137 3.80 -2.97 -10.39
CA LEU A 137 4.18 -1.56 -10.52
C LEU A 137 5.70 -1.42 -10.42
N ASP A 138 6.35 -1.35 -11.59
CA ASP A 138 7.74 -0.90 -11.65
C ASP A 138 7.77 0.58 -12.06
N LEU A 139 8.02 1.42 -11.05
CA LEU A 139 8.19 2.87 -11.21
C LEU A 139 9.64 3.30 -11.01
N SER A 140 10.59 2.36 -11.01
CA SER A 140 11.99 2.62 -10.64
C SER A 140 12.73 3.47 -11.67
N ALA A 141 12.47 3.25 -12.96
CA ALA A 141 13.16 3.95 -14.05
C ALA A 141 12.34 5.12 -14.62
N PRO A 142 12.98 6.28 -14.90
CA PRO A 142 12.39 7.34 -15.69
C PRO A 142 11.93 6.81 -17.05
N SER A 143 10.73 7.20 -17.44
CA SER A 143 10.08 6.79 -18.69
C SER A 143 10.09 7.94 -19.70
N ASP A 144 9.09 8.00 -20.58
CA ASP A 144 8.96 8.98 -21.65
C ASP A 144 8.98 10.44 -21.12
N PRO A 145 9.46 11.40 -21.92
CA PRO A 145 9.45 12.82 -21.55
C PRO A 145 8.02 13.36 -21.45
N LEU A 146 7.76 14.17 -20.42
CA LEU A 146 6.49 14.87 -20.28
C LEU A 146 6.45 16.03 -21.27
N ARG A 147 5.36 16.14 -22.04
CA ARG A 147 5.12 17.26 -22.95
C ARG A 147 3.94 18.11 -22.47
N TYR A 148 3.87 19.35 -22.95
CA TYR A 148 2.70 20.19 -22.74
C TYR A 148 1.47 19.53 -23.37
N ASP A 149 0.34 19.65 -22.67
CA ASP A 149 -0.94 19.01 -22.98
C ASP A 149 -1.01 17.48 -22.80
N ASP A 150 0.11 16.83 -22.45
CA ASP A 150 0.08 15.43 -22.04
C ASP A 150 -0.71 15.27 -20.74
N THR A 151 -1.45 14.16 -20.68
CA THR A 151 -2.18 13.79 -19.46
C THR A 151 -1.29 12.97 -18.55
N PHE A 152 -1.28 13.32 -17.26
CA PHE A 152 -0.49 12.63 -16.25
C PHE A 152 -1.22 12.51 -14.92
N LEU A 153 -0.69 11.63 -14.07
CA LEU A 153 -1.09 11.40 -12.69
C LEU A 153 0.02 11.96 -11.78
N ILE A 154 -0.37 12.58 -10.66
CA ILE A 154 0.54 13.00 -9.60
C ILE A 154 0.34 12.04 -8.43
N VAL A 155 1.38 11.30 -8.07
CA VAL A 155 1.35 10.25 -7.04
C VAL A 155 2.20 10.68 -5.84
N CYS A 156 1.77 10.39 -4.62
CA CYS A 156 2.56 10.64 -3.42
C CYS A 156 3.87 9.83 -3.40
N ASN A 157 4.85 10.23 -2.58
CA ASN A 157 6.09 9.46 -2.42
C ASN A 157 5.83 8.05 -1.85
N GLU A 158 6.61 7.05 -2.27
CA GLU A 158 6.46 5.67 -1.79
C GLU A 158 6.75 5.51 -0.30
N ALA A 159 7.61 6.35 0.27
CA ALA A 159 7.90 6.29 1.71
C ALA A 159 6.67 6.58 2.58
N LEU A 160 5.68 7.30 2.05
CA LEU A 160 4.41 7.54 2.74
C LEU A 160 3.49 6.31 2.78
N LEU A 161 3.76 5.33 1.91
CA LEU A 161 2.95 4.12 1.76
C LEU A 161 3.48 2.95 2.59
N VAL A 162 4.61 3.14 3.28
CA VAL A 162 5.17 2.14 4.20
C VAL A 162 4.20 1.93 5.36
N ASP A 163 3.94 0.68 5.71
CA ASP A 163 3.05 0.30 6.80
C ASP A 163 3.78 -0.57 7.82
N ASP A 164 3.57 -0.30 9.10
CA ASP A 164 4.18 -1.09 10.17
C ASP A 164 3.58 -2.50 10.28
N LYS A 165 2.37 -2.71 9.75
CA LYS A 165 1.64 -4.00 9.83
C LYS A 165 1.87 -4.89 8.62
N SER A 166 2.50 -4.40 7.55
CA SER A 166 2.70 -5.20 6.34
C SER A 166 4.07 -5.02 5.73
N VAL A 167 4.58 -6.11 5.14
CA VAL A 167 5.85 -6.12 4.39
C VAL A 167 5.69 -5.53 2.98
N LEU A 168 4.47 -5.20 2.55
CA LEU A 168 4.19 -4.55 1.26
C LEU A 168 3.73 -3.11 1.47
N LEU A 169 4.01 -2.25 0.48
CA LEU A 169 3.48 -0.88 0.47
C LEU A 169 1.97 -0.88 0.30
N LYS A 170 1.32 0.11 0.93
CA LYS A 170 -0.10 0.44 0.70
C LYS A 170 -0.35 0.87 -0.74
N SER A 171 -1.63 0.87 -1.12
CA SER A 171 -2.09 1.41 -2.39
C SER A 171 -1.63 2.87 -2.56
N PRO A 172 -1.10 3.25 -3.74
CA PRO A 172 -0.62 4.60 -3.97
C PRO A 172 -1.75 5.63 -3.96
N LEU A 173 -1.43 6.85 -3.51
CA LEU A 173 -2.37 7.95 -3.43
C LEU A 173 -2.14 8.94 -4.57
N PHE A 174 -3.22 9.30 -5.26
CA PHE A 174 -3.25 10.20 -6.41
C PHE A 174 -3.82 11.56 -6.01
N LEU A 175 -3.24 12.62 -6.58
CA LEU A 175 -3.81 13.96 -6.48
C LEU A 175 -5.09 14.03 -7.31
N LYS A 176 -6.21 14.33 -6.65
CA LYS A 176 -7.53 14.40 -7.25
C LYS A 176 -8.17 15.76 -7.07
N SER A 177 -9.10 16.08 -7.96
CA SER A 177 -10.02 17.18 -7.77
C SER A 177 -11.38 16.85 -8.39
N GLY A 178 -12.47 17.22 -7.72
CA GLY A 178 -13.83 16.95 -8.20
C GLY A 178 -14.62 18.23 -8.34
N LEU A 179 -15.71 18.22 -9.11
CA LEU A 179 -16.58 19.38 -9.28
C LEU A 179 -17.00 19.97 -7.92
N LYS A 180 -17.00 21.30 -7.80
CA LYS A 180 -17.42 21.97 -6.57
C LYS A 180 -18.88 21.62 -6.26
N THR A 181 -19.07 20.91 -5.16
CA THR A 181 -20.36 20.68 -4.51
C THR A 181 -20.30 21.18 -3.06
N GLU A 182 -21.45 21.24 -2.38
CA GLU A 182 -21.50 21.59 -0.95
C GLU A 182 -20.61 20.70 -0.07
N ARG A 183 -20.37 19.44 -0.51
CA ARG A 183 -19.53 18.46 0.20
C ARG A 183 -18.08 18.41 -0.26
N SER A 184 -17.74 19.06 -1.37
CA SER A 184 -16.43 18.95 -2.04
C SER A 184 -15.80 20.31 -2.33
N MET A 185 -16.22 21.34 -1.59
CA MET A 185 -15.58 22.64 -1.62
C MET A 185 -14.37 22.69 -0.68
N SER A 186 -13.39 23.51 -1.02
CA SER A 186 -12.24 23.76 -0.17
C SER A 186 -12.65 24.52 1.10
N PRO A 187 -12.02 24.26 2.26
CA PRO A 187 -12.50 24.76 3.55
C PRO A 187 -12.32 26.28 3.76
N ILE A 188 -11.34 26.91 3.12
CA ILE A 188 -11.01 28.33 3.35
C ILE A 188 -11.59 29.21 2.22
N THR A 189 -11.26 28.93 0.96
CA THR A 189 -11.70 29.75 -0.18
C THR A 189 -13.02 29.31 -0.82
N TYR A 190 -13.60 28.19 -0.39
CA TYR A 190 -14.82 27.60 -0.94
C TYR A 190 -14.72 27.36 -2.46
N LYS A 191 -13.54 26.96 -2.94
CA LYS A 191 -13.28 26.62 -4.36
C LYS A 191 -13.34 25.10 -4.56
N GLN A 192 -12.96 24.64 -5.75
CA GLN A 192 -12.92 23.21 -6.03
C GLN A 192 -11.84 22.55 -5.16
N ARG A 193 -12.20 21.59 -4.31
CA ARG A 193 -11.23 20.95 -3.40
C ARG A 193 -10.20 20.12 -4.18
N VAL A 194 -8.99 20.05 -3.64
CA VAL A 194 -7.92 19.15 -4.08
C VAL A 194 -7.55 18.24 -2.91
N TRP A 195 -7.39 16.93 -3.14
CA TRP A 195 -7.10 15.94 -2.10
C TRP A 195 -6.30 14.77 -2.67
N LEU A 196 -5.79 13.90 -1.80
CA LEU A 196 -5.18 12.62 -2.18
C LEU A 196 -6.15 11.45 -1.94
N SER A 197 -6.20 10.47 -2.83
CA SER A 197 -6.99 9.23 -2.64
C SER A 197 -6.42 8.07 -3.46
N THR A 198 -6.78 6.83 -3.15
CA THR A 198 -6.26 5.61 -3.77
C THR A 198 -6.77 5.36 -5.21
N GLU A 199 -7.87 6.01 -5.61
CA GLU A 199 -8.54 5.75 -6.88
C GLU A 199 -7.98 6.56 -8.06
N ALA A 200 -7.36 5.88 -9.02
CA ALA A 200 -6.85 6.47 -10.28
C ALA A 200 -7.93 6.62 -11.36
N ASP A 201 -8.98 7.39 -11.09
CA ASP A 201 -10.08 7.68 -12.02
C ASP A 201 -9.85 8.93 -12.88
N SER A 202 -10.88 9.42 -13.59
CA SER A 202 -10.79 10.64 -14.40
C SER A 202 -10.54 11.91 -13.59
N SER A 203 -10.82 11.92 -12.28
CA SER A 203 -10.59 13.05 -11.40
C SER A 203 -9.16 13.13 -10.84
N ALA A 204 -8.35 12.10 -11.09
CA ALA A 204 -6.91 12.09 -10.83
C ALA A 204 -6.06 12.63 -12.01
N LEU A 205 -6.68 12.94 -13.15
CA LEU A 205 -5.98 13.31 -14.37
C LEU A 205 -5.68 14.80 -14.42
N TRP A 206 -4.40 15.13 -14.64
CA TRP A 206 -3.90 16.49 -14.77
C TRP A 206 -3.21 16.70 -16.13
N ILE A 207 -3.14 17.94 -16.56
CA ILE A 207 -2.46 18.39 -17.77
C ILE A 207 -1.52 19.54 -17.42
N CYS A 208 -0.37 19.59 -18.09
CA CYS A 208 0.61 20.66 -17.93
C CYS A 208 0.42 21.65 -19.08
N ALA A 209 0.13 22.90 -18.74
CA ALA A 209 0.03 24.00 -19.68
C ALA A 209 1.13 25.03 -19.39
N LYS A 210 1.70 25.68 -20.41
CA LYS A 210 2.63 26.79 -20.16
C LYS A 210 1.86 28.00 -19.61
N ALA A 211 2.30 28.54 -18.47
CA ALA A 211 1.60 29.60 -17.75
C ALA A 211 1.89 31.00 -18.32
N ASP A 212 3.12 31.23 -18.78
CA ASP A 212 3.58 32.50 -19.34
C ASP A 212 3.03 32.80 -20.74
N LEU A 213 2.44 31.80 -21.41
CA LEU A 213 1.93 31.96 -22.77
C LEU A 213 0.40 32.05 -22.78
N ALA A 214 -0.11 32.81 -23.73
CA ALA A 214 -1.52 33.04 -23.94
C ALA A 214 -1.92 32.79 -25.39
N GLY A 215 -3.20 32.43 -25.60
CA GLY A 215 -3.79 32.35 -26.93
C GLY A 215 -3.03 31.41 -27.87
N THR A 216 -2.76 31.90 -29.09
CA THR A 216 -2.12 31.11 -30.16
C THR A 216 -0.74 30.59 -29.80
N GLU A 217 0.08 31.33 -29.04
CA GLU A 217 1.41 30.87 -28.64
C GLU A 217 1.35 29.62 -27.76
N LYS A 218 0.33 29.54 -26.90
CA LYS A 218 0.07 28.35 -26.08
C LYS A 218 -0.25 27.13 -26.94
N LEU A 219 -1.00 27.31 -28.02
CA LEU A 219 -1.32 26.24 -28.98
C LEU A 219 -0.08 25.76 -29.76
N LEU A 220 0.85 26.66 -30.07
CA LEU A 220 2.08 26.33 -30.80
C LEU A 220 3.09 25.52 -29.95
N VAL A 221 2.99 25.64 -28.63
CA VAL A 221 3.86 24.94 -27.67
C VAL A 221 3.32 23.57 -27.25
N ALA A 222 2.06 23.25 -27.62
CA ALA A 222 1.47 21.94 -27.39
C ALA A 222 2.39 20.82 -27.93
N GLY A 223 2.63 19.79 -27.12
CA GLY A 223 3.50 18.67 -27.47
C GLY A 223 5.02 18.95 -27.38
N GLN A 224 5.45 20.16 -27.03
CA GLN A 224 6.85 20.42 -26.67
C GLN A 224 7.17 19.85 -25.29
N GLN A 225 8.43 19.46 -25.07
CA GLN A 225 8.89 18.90 -23.81
C GLN A 225 8.89 19.94 -22.69
N VAL A 226 8.44 19.54 -21.49
CA VAL A 226 8.44 20.39 -20.29
C VAL A 226 9.81 20.33 -19.60
N MET A 227 10.33 21.50 -19.22
CA MET A 227 11.60 21.62 -18.50
C MET A 227 11.37 21.96 -17.02
N ALA A 228 12.31 21.57 -16.17
CA ALA A 228 12.34 21.97 -14.76
C ALA A 228 12.50 23.50 -14.68
N GLY A 229 11.77 24.13 -13.75
CA GLY A 229 11.74 25.58 -13.61
C GLY A 229 10.88 26.34 -14.64
N ASP A 230 10.33 25.67 -15.66
CA ASP A 230 9.31 26.29 -16.51
C ASP A 230 8.13 26.76 -15.66
N ARG A 231 7.60 27.95 -15.98
CA ARG A 231 6.36 28.44 -15.39
C ARG A 231 5.19 27.75 -16.05
N ILE A 232 4.53 26.91 -15.28
CA ILE A 232 3.47 26.00 -15.74
C ILE A 232 2.19 26.19 -14.92
N ALA A 233 1.07 25.89 -15.55
CA ALA A 233 -0.21 25.74 -14.90
C ALA A 233 -0.58 24.25 -14.91
N ILE A 234 -0.86 23.69 -13.74
CA ILE A 234 -1.30 22.31 -13.59
C ILE A 234 -2.82 22.32 -13.65
N VAL A 235 -3.38 21.86 -14.75
CA VAL A 235 -4.82 21.96 -15.05
C VAL A 235 -5.48 20.62 -14.84
N HIS A 236 -6.53 20.60 -14.01
CA HIS A 236 -7.33 19.41 -13.82
C HIS A 236 -8.09 19.09 -15.11
N LYS A 237 -7.83 17.91 -15.69
CA LYS A 237 -8.29 17.57 -17.04
C LYS A 237 -9.81 17.59 -17.16
N MET A 238 -10.51 17.10 -16.13
CA MET A 238 -11.97 16.96 -16.18
C MET A 238 -12.70 18.30 -16.00
N THR A 239 -12.17 19.23 -15.19
CA THR A 239 -12.86 20.51 -14.91
C THR A 239 -12.25 21.73 -15.59
N GLY A 240 -11.08 21.59 -16.21
CA GLY A 240 -10.34 22.69 -16.82
C GLY A 240 -9.87 23.76 -15.81
N GLN A 241 -9.95 23.48 -14.51
CA GLN A 241 -9.51 24.38 -13.45
C GLN A 241 -8.03 24.13 -13.14
N ALA A 242 -7.25 25.20 -13.06
CA ALA A 242 -5.84 25.16 -12.68
C ALA A 242 -5.66 25.03 -11.17
N LEU A 243 -4.58 24.39 -10.74
CA LEU A 243 -4.15 24.36 -9.36
C LEU A 243 -3.88 25.79 -8.89
N PHE A 244 -4.39 26.11 -7.70
CA PHE A 244 -4.41 27.43 -7.12
C PHE A 244 -3.87 27.36 -5.69
N ALA A 245 -3.00 28.30 -5.37
CA ALA A 245 -2.62 28.63 -4.00
C ALA A 245 -2.53 30.15 -3.90
N SER A 246 -2.70 30.70 -2.69
CA SER A 246 -2.51 32.13 -2.47
C SER A 246 -1.95 32.38 -1.09
N SER A 247 -1.06 33.36 -0.99
CA SER A 247 -0.46 33.83 0.26
C SER A 247 -1.49 34.24 1.33
N GLY A 248 -2.70 34.65 0.91
CA GLY A 248 -3.80 35.00 1.81
C GLY A 248 -4.61 33.81 2.35
N SER A 249 -4.57 32.66 1.68
CA SER A 249 -5.40 31.49 2.01
C SER A 249 -4.69 30.58 3.01
N LYS A 250 -4.70 30.96 4.29
CA LYS A 250 -3.98 30.24 5.35
C LYS A 250 -4.78 29.05 5.86
N GLN A 251 -4.13 27.89 5.94
CA GLN A 251 -4.69 26.66 6.49
C GLN A 251 -3.86 26.20 7.71
N PRO A 252 -4.46 26.12 8.91
CA PRO A 252 -3.78 25.58 10.08
C PRO A 252 -3.63 24.06 9.93
N THR A 253 -2.42 23.55 10.10
CA THR A 253 -2.08 22.13 10.04
C THR A 253 -1.25 21.73 11.25
N ASP A 254 -1.01 20.42 11.39
CA ASP A 254 -0.10 19.84 12.37
C ASP A 254 1.35 20.37 12.30
N PHE A 255 1.73 20.95 11.16
CA PHE A 255 3.08 21.46 10.87
C PHE A 255 3.19 22.98 11.03
N GLY A 256 2.12 23.63 11.47
CA GLY A 256 1.99 25.08 11.53
C GLY A 256 1.01 25.60 10.47
N VAL A 257 1.16 26.87 10.11
CA VAL A 257 0.28 27.53 9.15
C VAL A 257 0.83 27.34 7.74
N GLU A 258 0.14 26.55 6.94
CA GLU A 258 0.43 26.30 5.54
C GLU A 258 -0.59 27.06 4.66
N LEU A 259 -0.45 26.97 3.33
CA LEU A 259 -1.39 27.58 2.40
C LEU A 259 -2.40 26.53 1.90
N GLU A 260 -3.67 26.93 1.79
CA GLU A 260 -4.71 26.12 1.16
C GLU A 260 -4.39 25.94 -0.33
N VAL A 261 -4.51 24.70 -0.79
CA VAL A 261 -4.42 24.37 -2.22
C VAL A 261 -5.79 23.92 -2.72
N CYS A 262 -6.24 24.52 -3.81
CA CYS A 262 -7.52 24.20 -4.43
C CYS A 262 -7.40 24.26 -5.97
N ALA A 263 -8.46 23.90 -6.69
CA ALA A 263 -8.50 24.06 -8.15
C ALA A 263 -9.41 25.26 -8.52
N HIS A 264 -8.79 26.30 -9.07
CA HIS A 264 -9.50 27.48 -9.54
C HIS A 264 -8.65 28.26 -10.54
N SER A 265 -9.09 28.37 -11.78
CA SER A 265 -8.42 29.22 -12.78
C SER A 265 -8.81 30.68 -12.57
N VAL A 266 -7.93 31.47 -11.97
CA VAL A 266 -8.11 32.92 -11.87
C VAL A 266 -7.91 33.54 -13.25
N ARG A 267 -8.89 34.36 -13.66
CA ARG A 267 -8.83 35.12 -14.92
C ARG A 267 -8.70 36.59 -14.60
N GLY A 268 -7.92 37.31 -15.40
CA GLY A 268 -7.82 38.77 -15.32
C GLY A 268 -9.19 39.44 -15.47
N THR A 269 -9.33 40.64 -14.90
CA THR A 269 -10.58 41.43 -14.89
C THR A 269 -10.86 42.17 -16.20
N GLY A 270 -9.94 42.11 -17.16
CA GLY A 270 -10.07 42.75 -18.47
C GLY A 270 -11.18 42.11 -19.31
N LYS A 271 -12.17 42.91 -19.71
CA LYS A 271 -13.23 42.47 -20.62
C LYS A 271 -12.68 42.31 -22.04
N ARG A 272 -13.09 41.25 -22.75
CA ARG A 272 -12.78 41.01 -24.17
C ARG A 272 -14.06 40.82 -24.96
N HIS A 273 -14.10 41.35 -26.18
CA HIS A 273 -15.27 41.29 -27.05
C HIS A 273 -15.26 40.05 -27.93
N HIS A 274 -15.14 38.86 -27.33
CA HIS A 274 -15.03 37.59 -28.07
C HIS A 274 -16.18 37.37 -29.04
N LEU A 275 -17.42 37.70 -28.64
CA LEU A 275 -18.59 37.56 -29.51
C LEU A 275 -18.49 38.43 -30.78
N ALA A 276 -17.99 39.66 -30.66
CA ALA A 276 -17.82 40.54 -31.81
C ALA A 276 -16.72 40.02 -32.75
N ALA A 277 -15.58 39.62 -32.17
CA ALA A 277 -14.46 39.07 -32.93
C ALA A 277 -14.80 37.75 -33.64
N GLU A 278 -15.65 36.92 -33.03
CA GLU A 278 -16.15 35.67 -33.61
C GLU A 278 -17.14 35.95 -34.74
N THR A 279 -18.07 36.91 -34.58
CA THR A 279 -18.99 37.30 -35.65
C THR A 279 -18.28 37.87 -36.87
N GLU A 280 -17.17 38.57 -36.68
CA GLU A 280 -16.34 39.11 -37.76
C GLU A 280 -15.38 38.06 -38.36
N GLY A 281 -15.31 36.85 -37.77
CA GLY A 281 -14.44 35.77 -38.22
C GLY A 281 -12.94 36.04 -38.04
N ILE A 282 -12.59 37.02 -37.20
CA ILE A 282 -11.19 37.44 -37.00
C ILE A 282 -10.51 36.52 -35.99
N ARG A 283 -11.21 36.12 -34.91
CA ARG A 283 -10.63 35.38 -33.77
C ARG A 283 -11.66 34.51 -33.05
N THR A 284 -11.18 33.47 -32.36
CA THR A 284 -11.97 32.62 -31.46
C THR A 284 -11.56 32.80 -30.00
N PRO A 285 -12.41 32.45 -29.02
CA PRO A 285 -12.08 32.51 -27.60
C PRO A 285 -10.78 31.76 -27.23
N ASP A 286 -10.48 30.67 -27.92
CA ASP A 286 -9.29 29.85 -27.70
C ASP A 286 -7.99 30.56 -28.11
N THR A 287 -8.06 31.37 -29.18
CA THR A 287 -6.91 32.16 -29.68
C THR A 287 -6.60 33.40 -28.84
N GLU A 288 -7.53 33.83 -27.98
CA GLU A 288 -7.37 34.94 -27.04
C GLU A 288 -7.39 34.46 -25.58
N GLY A 289 -6.70 33.35 -25.27
CA GLY A 289 -6.44 32.98 -23.88
C GLY A 289 -5.80 34.13 -23.07
N LEU A 290 -5.99 34.13 -21.75
CA LEU A 290 -5.22 34.98 -20.84
C LEU A 290 -4.02 34.20 -20.31
N HIS A 291 -2.96 34.93 -19.96
CA HIS A 291 -1.86 34.37 -19.18
C HIS A 291 -2.41 33.84 -17.85
N SER A 292 -1.80 32.77 -17.36
CA SER A 292 -2.03 32.37 -15.97
C SER A 292 -1.47 33.45 -15.04
N VAL A 293 -2.19 33.71 -13.95
CA VAL A 293 -1.74 34.64 -12.91
C VAL A 293 -0.77 33.90 -11.98
N ASP A 294 0.06 34.63 -11.23
CA ASP A 294 1.08 34.03 -10.34
C ASP A 294 0.49 33.02 -9.33
N VAL A 295 -0.73 33.26 -8.83
CA VAL A 295 -1.52 32.35 -7.96
C VAL A 295 -1.87 30.99 -8.59
N ASN A 296 -1.75 30.88 -9.91
CA ASN A 296 -1.98 29.66 -10.69
C ASN A 296 -0.70 29.14 -11.35
N THR A 297 0.44 29.73 -11.03
CA THR A 297 1.71 29.43 -11.68
C THR A 297 2.59 28.61 -10.74
N TRP A 298 3.02 27.47 -11.26
CA TRP A 298 3.83 26.49 -10.57
C TRP A 298 5.09 26.19 -11.38
N ALA A 299 6.04 25.47 -10.80
CA ALA A 299 7.21 24.95 -11.48
C ALA A 299 7.56 23.55 -10.96
N PHE A 300 8.00 22.68 -11.86
CA PHE A 300 8.61 21.41 -11.47
C PHE A 300 10.02 21.66 -10.94
N VAL A 301 10.30 21.16 -9.73
CA VAL A 301 11.59 21.30 -9.05
C VAL A 301 12.24 19.92 -8.91
N LEU A 302 13.35 19.73 -9.62
CA LEU A 302 14.22 18.55 -9.53
C LEU A 302 15.32 18.77 -8.48
N ALA A 303 16.07 17.72 -8.16
CA ALA A 303 17.32 17.85 -7.40
C ALA A 303 18.36 18.65 -8.19
N GLN A 304 19.25 19.36 -7.49
CA GLN A 304 20.28 20.20 -8.13
C GLN A 304 21.53 19.40 -8.51
N SER A 305 21.75 18.26 -7.88
CA SER A 305 22.94 17.42 -8.09
C SER A 305 22.59 15.94 -8.01
N THR A 306 23.46 15.10 -8.59
CA THR A 306 23.38 13.64 -8.48
C THR A 306 23.44 13.15 -7.04
N HIS A 307 24.21 13.82 -6.18
CA HIS A 307 24.34 13.49 -4.76
C HIS A 307 23.04 13.74 -3.99
N GLU A 308 22.33 14.83 -4.28
CA GLU A 308 21.02 15.10 -3.67
C GLU A 308 19.95 14.09 -4.11
N ALA A 309 20.06 13.59 -5.35
CA ALA A 309 19.14 12.61 -5.92
C ALA A 309 19.40 11.16 -5.50
N GLN A 310 20.49 10.89 -4.77
CA GLN A 310 20.80 9.53 -4.33
C GLN A 310 19.79 9.07 -3.28
N ASP A 311 19.09 7.98 -3.58
CA ASP A 311 18.14 7.33 -2.68
C ASP A 311 18.76 6.11 -2.01
N ASP A 312 19.20 6.29 -0.77
CA ASP A 312 19.78 5.23 0.07
C ASP A 312 18.71 4.41 0.82
N ARG A 313 17.42 4.68 0.60
CA ARG A 313 16.32 4.00 1.32
C ARG A 313 16.05 2.63 0.71
N SER A 314 15.88 1.62 1.56
CA SER A 314 15.36 0.31 1.16
C SER A 314 13.85 0.28 1.39
N LEU A 315 13.07 0.66 0.38
CA LEU A 315 11.62 0.62 0.47
C LEU A 315 11.06 -0.77 0.11
N PRO A 316 9.99 -1.22 0.78
CA PRO A 316 9.27 -2.42 0.37
C PRO A 316 8.71 -2.30 -1.06
N GLN A 317 8.43 -3.45 -1.68
CA GLN A 317 7.79 -3.48 -2.99
C GLN A 317 6.30 -3.13 -2.92
N PHE A 318 5.75 -2.62 -4.01
CA PHE A 318 4.31 -2.41 -4.14
C PHE A 318 3.53 -3.72 -4.04
N ALA A 319 2.33 -3.65 -3.45
CA ALA A 319 1.42 -4.77 -3.42
C ALA A 319 0.93 -5.15 -4.83
N SER A 320 1.00 -6.44 -5.12
CA SER A 320 0.80 -7.05 -6.42
C SER A 320 0.33 -8.50 -6.18
N GLY A 321 -0.48 -9.07 -7.09
CA GLY A 321 -0.91 -10.47 -6.92
C GLY A 321 0.29 -11.43 -6.81
N ALA A 322 1.35 -11.18 -7.58
CA ALA A 322 2.60 -11.91 -7.51
C ALA A 322 3.35 -11.65 -6.19
N SER A 323 3.47 -10.38 -5.79
CA SER A 323 4.18 -10.03 -4.54
C SER A 323 3.50 -10.63 -3.30
N VAL A 324 2.16 -10.69 -3.29
CA VAL A 324 1.38 -11.29 -2.21
C VAL A 324 1.57 -12.81 -2.19
N ILE A 325 1.60 -13.47 -3.36
CA ILE A 325 1.93 -14.90 -3.47
C ILE A 325 3.34 -15.16 -2.91
N ASP A 326 4.32 -14.33 -3.22
CA ASP A 326 5.70 -14.51 -2.76
C ASP A 326 5.83 -14.32 -1.25
N VAL A 327 5.10 -13.36 -0.68
CA VAL A 327 5.02 -13.19 0.79
C VAL A 327 4.35 -14.40 1.44
N LEU A 328 3.21 -14.87 0.90
CA LEU A 328 2.53 -16.07 1.40
C LEU A 328 3.45 -17.29 1.39
N ARG A 329 4.14 -17.54 0.26
CA ARG A 329 5.11 -18.64 0.14
C ARG A 329 6.24 -18.54 1.16
N SER A 330 6.81 -17.34 1.33
CA SER A 330 7.90 -17.10 2.26
C SER A 330 7.48 -17.35 3.71
N CYS A 331 6.26 -16.92 4.09
CA CYS A 331 5.70 -17.19 5.41
C CYS A 331 5.48 -18.69 5.62
N PHE A 332 4.86 -19.38 4.65
CA PHE A 332 4.59 -20.81 4.76
C PHE A 332 5.87 -21.66 4.83
N ALA A 333 6.95 -21.23 4.19
CA ALA A 333 8.25 -21.89 4.26
C ALA A 333 8.93 -21.79 5.64
N SER A 334 8.54 -20.81 6.46
CA SER A 334 9.22 -20.50 7.72
C SER A 334 8.62 -21.15 8.98
N GLU A 335 7.40 -21.68 8.90
CA GLU A 335 6.67 -22.17 10.09
C GLU A 335 6.84 -23.67 10.35
N SER A 336 6.28 -24.52 9.48
CA SER A 336 6.34 -25.98 9.65
C SER A 336 6.36 -26.68 8.29
N LEU A 337 6.80 -27.93 8.29
CA LEU A 337 6.92 -28.75 7.09
C LEU A 337 5.59 -28.93 6.34
N TYR A 338 4.50 -29.00 7.10
CA TYR A 338 3.17 -29.32 6.59
C TYR A 338 2.29 -28.08 6.40
N THR A 339 2.71 -26.92 6.88
CA THR A 339 1.94 -25.66 6.85
C THR A 339 1.36 -25.37 5.48
N PHE A 340 2.19 -25.40 4.43
CA PHE A 340 1.74 -25.09 3.07
C PHE A 340 0.65 -26.06 2.59
N ARG A 341 0.82 -27.36 2.85
CA ARG A 341 -0.14 -28.37 2.43
C ARG A 341 -1.44 -28.28 3.24
N THR A 342 -1.36 -28.10 4.55
CA THR A 342 -2.51 -27.89 5.43
C THR A 342 -3.34 -26.70 4.97
N PHE A 343 -2.68 -25.61 4.57
CA PHE A 343 -3.32 -24.44 3.99
C PHE A 343 -4.12 -24.75 2.70
N LEU A 344 -3.51 -25.45 1.74
CA LEU A 344 -4.18 -25.82 0.49
C LEU A 344 -5.39 -26.74 0.74
N VAL A 345 -5.26 -27.70 1.66
CA VAL A 345 -6.37 -28.59 2.05
C VAL A 345 -7.50 -27.80 2.71
N ALA A 346 -7.18 -26.84 3.58
CA ALA A 346 -8.17 -26.00 4.23
C ALA A 346 -8.94 -25.12 3.23
N LEU A 347 -8.26 -24.55 2.23
CA LEU A 347 -8.92 -23.85 1.13
C LEU A 347 -9.85 -24.78 0.34
N GLY A 348 -9.42 -26.02 0.08
CA GLY A 348 -10.26 -27.05 -0.54
C GLY A 348 -11.51 -27.40 0.26
N ARG A 349 -11.37 -27.56 1.58
CA ARG A 349 -12.48 -27.83 2.51
C ARG A 349 -13.45 -26.66 2.64
N ALA A 350 -13.00 -25.44 2.39
CA ALA A 350 -13.84 -24.25 2.43
C ALA A 350 -14.88 -24.22 1.29
N ASP A 351 -14.63 -24.88 0.16
CA ASP A 351 -15.62 -25.09 -0.91
C ASP A 351 -16.63 -26.18 -0.53
N THR A 352 -17.44 -25.91 0.48
CA THR A 352 -18.46 -26.82 1.01
C THR A 352 -19.48 -27.27 -0.03
N LYS A 353 -19.67 -26.49 -1.11
CA LYS A 353 -20.61 -26.78 -2.19
C LYS A 353 -19.99 -27.56 -3.35
N GLY A 354 -18.67 -27.76 -3.36
CA GLY A 354 -17.94 -28.43 -4.45
C GLY A 354 -18.06 -27.69 -5.79
N THR A 355 -18.21 -26.36 -5.75
CA THR A 355 -18.41 -25.55 -6.96
C THR A 355 -17.10 -25.22 -7.69
N GLY A 356 -15.96 -25.48 -7.05
CA GLY A 356 -14.64 -25.07 -7.48
C GLY A 356 -14.35 -23.57 -7.34
N HIS A 357 -15.25 -22.82 -6.70
CA HIS A 357 -15.15 -21.37 -6.52
C HIS A 357 -15.21 -21.01 -5.03
N LEU A 358 -14.43 -20.01 -4.64
CA LEU A 358 -14.37 -19.52 -3.26
C LEU A 358 -14.65 -18.02 -3.24
N LYS A 359 -15.42 -17.56 -2.26
CA LYS A 359 -15.64 -16.12 -2.04
C LYS A 359 -14.43 -15.48 -1.39
N HIS A 360 -14.24 -14.19 -1.62
CA HIS A 360 -13.11 -13.44 -1.07
C HIS A 360 -13.11 -13.48 0.47
N GLU A 361 -14.26 -13.23 1.10
CA GLU A 361 -14.39 -13.27 2.57
C GLU A 361 -14.12 -14.65 3.17
N GLU A 362 -14.57 -15.71 2.51
CA GLU A 362 -14.33 -17.09 2.96
C GLU A 362 -12.83 -17.42 2.87
N ALA A 363 -12.16 -17.01 1.80
CA ALA A 363 -10.71 -17.17 1.63
C ALA A 363 -9.91 -16.37 2.67
N LYS A 364 -10.27 -15.09 2.90
CA LYS A 364 -9.64 -14.25 3.94
C LYS A 364 -9.77 -14.88 5.32
N TRP A 365 -10.96 -15.36 5.65
CA TRP A 365 -11.21 -16.02 6.93
C TRP A 365 -10.31 -17.27 7.09
N VAL A 366 -10.24 -18.16 6.09
CA VAL A 366 -9.37 -19.36 6.16
C VAL A 366 -7.90 -18.97 6.34
N ILE A 367 -7.41 -17.97 5.59
CA ILE A 367 -6.03 -17.49 5.70
C ILE A 367 -5.75 -16.96 7.12
N ARG A 368 -6.65 -16.14 7.67
CA ARG A 368 -6.49 -15.53 9.00
C ARG A 368 -6.62 -16.54 10.14
N GLN A 369 -7.48 -17.56 9.99
CA GLN A 369 -7.63 -18.63 10.97
C GLN A 369 -6.35 -19.46 11.11
N LEU A 370 -5.71 -19.77 9.99
CA LEU A 370 -4.48 -20.55 9.98
C LEU A 370 -3.25 -19.71 10.31
N HIS A 371 -3.21 -18.47 9.81
CA HIS A 371 -2.07 -17.55 9.96
C HIS A 371 -2.53 -16.16 10.41
N ASN A 372 -2.85 -16.04 11.69
CA ASN A 372 -3.28 -14.77 12.27
C ASN A 372 -2.18 -13.69 12.22
N CYS A 373 -0.90 -14.10 12.27
CA CYS A 373 0.27 -13.20 12.26
C CYS A 373 0.81 -12.90 10.86
N LEU A 374 0.06 -13.18 9.79
CA LEU A 374 0.49 -12.92 8.42
C LEU A 374 0.75 -11.41 8.23
N PRO A 375 1.94 -10.99 7.75
CA PRO A 375 2.31 -9.58 7.59
C PRO A 375 1.70 -8.96 6.32
N LEU A 376 0.42 -9.23 6.10
CA LEU A 376 -0.38 -8.76 4.98
C LEU A 376 -1.69 -8.20 5.53
N ARG A 377 -2.18 -7.12 4.91
CA ARG A 377 -3.50 -6.57 5.19
C ARG A 377 -4.55 -7.24 4.30
N ASP A 378 -5.81 -7.09 4.69
CA ASP A 378 -6.93 -7.65 3.92
C ASP A 378 -7.01 -7.04 2.51
N GLU A 379 -6.69 -5.75 2.36
CA GLU A 379 -6.57 -5.08 1.05
C GLU A 379 -5.55 -5.74 0.11
N HIS A 380 -4.47 -6.33 0.66
CA HIS A 380 -3.48 -7.07 -0.15
C HIS A 380 -4.03 -8.43 -0.60
N LEU A 381 -4.84 -9.08 0.24
CA LEU A 381 -5.51 -10.34 -0.12
C LEU A 381 -6.61 -10.10 -1.14
N ASP A 382 -7.39 -9.03 -0.99
CA ASP A 382 -8.39 -8.63 -1.98
C ASP A 382 -7.74 -8.37 -3.34
N LEU A 383 -6.58 -7.70 -3.37
CA LEU A 383 -5.79 -7.51 -4.61
C LEU A 383 -5.37 -8.84 -5.25
N LEU A 384 -4.97 -9.83 -4.45
CA LEU A 384 -4.65 -11.17 -4.94
C LEU A 384 -5.88 -11.84 -5.55
N PHE A 385 -7.03 -11.80 -4.88
CA PHE A 385 -8.26 -12.46 -5.35
C PHE A 385 -8.83 -11.80 -6.59
N ASP A 386 -8.81 -10.47 -6.66
CA ASP A 386 -9.20 -9.67 -7.83
C ASP A 386 -8.39 -10.04 -9.08
N SER A 387 -7.15 -10.50 -8.93
CA SER A 387 -6.33 -10.97 -10.06
C SER A 387 -6.90 -12.23 -10.73
N PHE A 388 -7.65 -13.05 -9.98
CA PHE A 388 -8.33 -14.25 -10.48
C PHE A 388 -9.80 -13.98 -10.82
N ASP A 389 -10.46 -13.04 -10.13
CA ASP A 389 -11.85 -12.62 -10.40
C ASP A 389 -11.94 -11.55 -11.50
N LYS A 390 -11.70 -11.98 -12.74
CA LYS A 390 -11.76 -11.11 -13.93
C LYS A 390 -13.12 -10.41 -14.12
N ARG A 391 -14.19 -10.93 -13.52
CA ARG A 391 -15.55 -10.39 -13.66
C ARG A 391 -15.98 -9.52 -12.48
N LYS A 392 -15.15 -9.41 -11.43
CA LYS A 392 -15.50 -8.73 -10.17
C LYS A 392 -16.82 -9.24 -9.59
N ALA A 393 -17.03 -10.54 -9.65
CA ALA A 393 -18.22 -11.21 -9.13
C ALA A 393 -18.15 -11.45 -7.60
N GLY A 394 -16.99 -11.24 -6.98
CA GLY A 394 -16.71 -11.47 -5.55
C GLY A 394 -16.30 -12.91 -5.23
N PHE A 395 -15.98 -13.72 -6.25
CA PHE A 395 -15.53 -15.10 -6.11
C PHE A 395 -14.54 -15.47 -7.21
N PHE A 396 -13.61 -16.37 -6.91
CA PHE A 396 -12.56 -16.79 -7.84
C PHE A 396 -12.46 -18.32 -7.96
N PRO A 397 -11.94 -18.85 -9.08
CA PRO A 397 -11.68 -20.28 -9.23
C PRO A 397 -10.56 -20.73 -8.28
N LEU A 398 -10.88 -21.64 -7.37
CA LEU A 398 -9.93 -22.12 -6.35
C LEU A 398 -8.71 -22.80 -6.99
N ALA A 399 -8.91 -23.55 -8.07
CA ALA A 399 -7.85 -24.24 -8.78
C ALA A 399 -6.75 -23.30 -9.31
N GLU A 400 -7.12 -22.08 -9.76
CA GLU A 400 -6.16 -21.09 -10.25
C GLU A 400 -5.32 -20.51 -9.12
N LEU A 401 -5.92 -20.24 -7.95
CA LEU A 401 -5.18 -19.80 -6.77
C LEU A 401 -4.19 -20.87 -6.30
N ILE A 402 -4.64 -22.13 -6.17
CA ILE A 402 -3.76 -23.25 -5.76
C ILE A 402 -2.60 -23.40 -6.75
N LYS A 403 -2.89 -23.33 -8.06
CA LYS A 403 -1.87 -23.40 -9.10
C LYS A 403 -0.88 -22.24 -9.03
N ALA A 404 -1.36 -21.03 -8.76
CA ALA A 404 -0.51 -19.85 -8.64
C ALA A 404 0.38 -19.89 -7.39
N LEU A 405 -0.10 -20.50 -6.30
CA LEU A 405 0.67 -20.71 -5.08
C LEU A 405 1.71 -21.83 -5.23
N ARG A 406 1.40 -22.91 -5.97
CA ARG A 406 2.33 -24.02 -6.20
C ARG A 406 3.52 -23.62 -7.08
N VAL A 407 4.70 -24.13 -6.75
CA VAL A 407 5.90 -24.04 -7.59
C VAL A 407 6.14 -25.42 -8.22
N PRO A 408 6.49 -25.49 -9.52
CA PRO A 408 6.82 -26.77 -10.15
C PRO A 408 7.98 -27.48 -9.43
N ILE A 409 7.81 -28.76 -9.13
CA ILE A 409 8.86 -29.61 -8.55
C ILE A 409 9.96 -29.90 -9.58
N SER A 410 11.23 -29.93 -9.15
CA SER A 410 12.34 -30.33 -10.01
C SER A 410 12.25 -31.82 -10.39
N GLU A 411 12.80 -32.18 -11.56
CA GLU A 411 12.82 -33.58 -12.01
C GLU A 411 13.55 -34.51 -11.03
N SER A 412 14.61 -34.02 -10.38
CA SER A 412 15.36 -34.74 -9.34
C SER A 412 14.47 -35.13 -8.17
N ARG A 413 13.74 -34.16 -7.61
CA ARG A 413 12.82 -34.39 -6.47
C ARG A 413 11.64 -35.26 -6.89
N ARG A 414 11.13 -35.09 -8.11
CA ARG A 414 10.05 -35.93 -8.63
C ARG A 414 10.44 -37.40 -8.69
N ALA A 415 11.64 -37.72 -9.19
CA ALA A 415 12.14 -39.09 -9.24
C ALA A 415 12.26 -39.72 -7.84
N LEU A 416 12.65 -38.94 -6.82
CA LEU A 416 12.70 -39.41 -5.43
C LEU A 416 11.31 -39.73 -4.87
N VAL A 417 10.32 -38.88 -5.17
CA VAL A 417 8.93 -39.09 -4.75
C VAL A 417 8.32 -40.31 -5.44
N ASP A 418 8.57 -40.48 -6.73
CA ASP A 418 8.10 -41.65 -7.49
C ASP A 418 8.71 -42.96 -6.95
N ALA A 419 10.01 -42.97 -6.66
CA ALA A 419 10.68 -44.12 -6.05
C ALA A 419 10.19 -44.43 -4.63
N ALA A 420 9.85 -43.41 -3.84
CA ALA A 420 9.26 -43.59 -2.52
C ALA A 420 7.87 -44.23 -2.60
N TYR A 421 7.02 -43.77 -3.54
CA TYR A 421 5.71 -44.37 -3.79
C TYR A 421 5.83 -45.84 -4.18
N ASP A 422 6.73 -46.18 -5.10
CA ASP A 422 6.95 -47.57 -5.55
C ASP A 422 7.34 -48.49 -4.39
N ARG A 423 8.20 -48.01 -3.48
CA ARG A 423 8.60 -48.77 -2.29
C ARG A 423 7.43 -49.01 -1.35
N LEU A 424 6.66 -47.98 -1.04
CA LEU A 424 5.50 -48.08 -0.13
C LEU A 424 4.40 -48.97 -0.72
N ALA A 425 4.15 -48.85 -2.02
CA ALA A 425 3.18 -49.71 -2.72
C ALA A 425 3.60 -51.20 -2.70
N GLN A 426 4.90 -51.50 -2.77
CA GLN A 426 5.41 -52.88 -2.65
C GLN A 426 5.30 -53.44 -1.23
N GLN A 427 5.39 -52.58 -0.21
CA GLN A 427 5.28 -52.96 1.20
C GLN A 427 3.83 -53.02 1.69
N ALA A 428 2.89 -52.43 0.96
CA ALA A 428 1.48 -52.38 1.33
C ALA A 428 0.81 -53.76 1.25
N PRO A 429 -0.07 -54.10 2.21
CA PRO A 429 -0.92 -55.28 2.12
C PRO A 429 -1.74 -55.24 0.82
N ASP A 430 -1.77 -56.35 0.08
CA ASP A 430 -2.52 -56.52 -1.18
C ASP A 430 -2.06 -55.65 -2.37
N GLY A 431 -0.89 -55.01 -2.28
CA GLY A 431 -0.33 -54.18 -3.36
C GLY A 431 -1.06 -52.86 -3.61
N LYS A 432 -1.96 -52.47 -2.69
CA LYS A 432 -2.71 -51.20 -2.73
C LYS A 432 -2.29 -50.32 -1.58
N LEU A 433 -1.70 -49.16 -1.89
CA LEU A 433 -1.32 -48.18 -0.88
C LEU A 433 -2.57 -47.44 -0.36
N THR A 434 -3.13 -47.89 0.75
CA THR A 434 -4.27 -47.23 1.43
C THR A 434 -3.80 -46.15 2.39
N LEU A 435 -4.69 -45.21 2.74
CA LEU A 435 -4.38 -44.17 3.74
C LEU A 435 -4.00 -44.75 5.10
N ALA A 436 -4.66 -45.83 5.55
CA ALA A 436 -4.30 -46.50 6.79
C ALA A 436 -2.88 -47.06 6.75
N ALA A 437 -2.54 -47.82 5.70
CA ALA A 437 -1.21 -48.39 5.52
C ALA A 437 -0.13 -47.31 5.43
N LEU A 438 -0.45 -46.16 4.82
CA LEU A 438 0.47 -45.03 4.73
C LEU A 438 0.74 -44.39 6.09
N CYS A 439 -0.31 -44.12 6.88
CA CYS A 439 -0.17 -43.53 8.20
C CYS A 439 0.54 -44.47 9.18
N ASP A 440 0.32 -45.79 9.08
CA ASP A 440 0.98 -46.78 9.94
C ASP A 440 2.50 -46.90 9.65
N ALA A 441 2.91 -46.63 8.41
CA ALA A 441 4.31 -46.65 7.99
C ALA A 441 5.04 -45.31 8.19
N TYR A 442 4.32 -44.23 8.50
CA TYR A 442 4.88 -42.88 8.62
C TYR A 442 5.54 -42.66 9.99
N ASP A 443 6.75 -42.11 10.00
CA ASP A 443 7.47 -41.75 11.23
C ASP A 443 7.13 -40.29 11.65
N PRO A 444 6.39 -40.08 12.76
CA PRO A 444 6.01 -38.74 13.22
C PRO A 444 7.19 -37.88 13.72
N THR A 445 8.34 -38.49 14.04
CA THR A 445 9.49 -37.78 14.65
C THR A 445 10.20 -36.79 13.71
N ILE A 446 9.83 -36.82 12.42
CA ILE A 446 10.36 -35.92 11.38
C ILE A 446 9.86 -34.50 11.55
N ASP A 447 8.67 -34.34 12.13
CA ASP A 447 8.22 -33.03 12.53
C ASP A 447 9.07 -32.55 13.70
N ALA A 448 9.87 -31.50 13.46
CA ALA A 448 10.76 -30.92 14.47
C ALA A 448 10.02 -30.54 15.77
N ARG A 449 8.70 -30.26 15.72
CA ARG A 449 7.86 -29.96 16.89
C ARG A 449 7.70 -31.16 17.82
N VAL A 450 7.75 -32.39 17.29
CA VAL A 450 7.72 -33.62 18.10
C VAL A 450 9.02 -33.74 18.90
N GLY A 451 10.17 -33.56 18.24
CA GLY A 451 11.48 -33.55 18.92
C GLY A 451 11.62 -32.42 19.95
N ALA A 452 11.00 -31.26 19.70
CA ALA A 452 10.96 -30.13 20.63
C ALA A 452 9.91 -30.26 21.76
N GLN A 453 9.19 -31.40 21.84
CA GLN A 453 8.09 -31.64 22.80
C GLN A 453 6.95 -30.62 22.74
N GLN A 454 6.75 -30.00 21.56
CA GLN A 454 5.66 -29.06 21.30
C GLN A 454 4.42 -29.74 20.72
N LEU A 455 4.58 -30.95 20.16
CA LEU A 455 3.51 -31.75 19.56
C LEU A 455 3.68 -33.22 19.99
N SER A 456 2.58 -33.91 20.29
CA SER A 456 2.63 -35.35 20.59
C SER A 456 2.72 -36.17 19.30
N GLU A 457 3.29 -37.38 19.35
CA GLU A 457 3.36 -38.29 18.19
C GLU A 457 1.97 -38.63 17.64
N SER A 458 0.98 -38.80 18.53
CA SER A 458 -0.41 -39.04 18.16
C SER A 458 -1.02 -37.86 17.40
N ASP A 459 -0.75 -36.64 17.86
CA ASP A 459 -1.26 -35.43 17.19
C ASP A 459 -0.53 -35.19 15.86
N ALA A 460 0.77 -35.47 15.78
CA ALA A 460 1.54 -35.39 14.54
C ALA A 460 1.02 -36.37 13.48
N ASN A 461 0.68 -37.60 13.88
CA ASN A 461 0.04 -38.57 12.97
C ASN A 461 -1.35 -38.12 12.53
N ALA A 462 -2.13 -37.51 13.43
CA ALA A 462 -3.42 -36.94 13.08
C ALA A 462 -3.29 -35.73 12.12
N GLU A 463 -2.31 -34.86 12.31
CA GLU A 463 -2.00 -33.76 11.38
C GLU A 463 -1.55 -34.31 10.02
N TYR A 464 -0.68 -35.31 9.99
CA TYR A 464 -0.23 -35.95 8.74
C TYR A 464 -1.40 -36.57 7.97
N ARG A 465 -2.29 -37.30 8.65
CA ARG A 465 -3.51 -37.85 8.04
C ARG A 465 -4.38 -36.77 7.40
N ASN A 466 -4.45 -35.58 8.02
CA ASN A 466 -5.25 -34.47 7.52
C ASN A 466 -4.72 -33.81 6.24
N LEU A 467 -3.48 -34.09 5.83
CA LEU A 467 -2.89 -33.57 4.59
C LEU A 467 -3.49 -34.21 3.32
N TRP A 468 -4.09 -35.38 3.48
CA TRP A 468 -4.63 -36.17 2.39
C TRP A 468 -6.05 -35.70 2.01
N PRO A 469 -6.36 -35.57 0.72
CA PRO A 469 -7.65 -35.04 0.27
C PRO A 469 -8.79 -36.02 0.59
N ASN A 470 -8.54 -37.32 0.43
CA ASN A 470 -9.48 -38.37 0.83
C ASN A 470 -9.18 -38.82 2.26
N GLN A 471 -10.20 -38.81 3.12
CA GLN A 471 -10.09 -39.19 4.54
C GLN A 471 -10.59 -40.61 4.82
N ASP A 472 -11.08 -41.31 3.79
CA ASP A 472 -11.43 -42.73 3.87
C ASP A 472 -10.16 -43.58 4.06
N ALA A 473 -10.11 -44.32 5.17
CA ALA A 473 -8.97 -45.12 5.58
C ALA A 473 -8.63 -46.22 4.55
N ASN A 474 -9.64 -46.71 3.82
CA ASN A 474 -9.50 -47.80 2.86
C ASN A 474 -9.35 -47.32 1.41
N ALA A 475 -9.40 -46.02 1.17
CA ALA A 475 -9.21 -45.48 -0.17
C ALA A 475 -7.76 -45.65 -0.62
N GLU A 476 -7.59 -46.06 -1.87
CA GLU A 476 -6.29 -46.16 -2.52
C GLU A 476 -5.73 -44.76 -2.81
N ILE A 477 -4.51 -44.52 -2.37
CA ILE A 477 -3.78 -43.30 -2.67
C ILE A 477 -3.16 -43.43 -4.06
N SER A 478 -3.67 -42.65 -5.00
CA SER A 478 -3.13 -42.63 -6.36
C SER A 478 -1.71 -42.05 -6.36
N ARG A 479 -0.86 -42.48 -7.30
CA ARG A 479 0.47 -41.89 -7.49
C ARG A 479 0.38 -40.37 -7.67
N ARG A 480 -0.64 -39.89 -8.39
CA ARG A 480 -0.89 -38.47 -8.58
C ARG A 480 -1.06 -37.73 -7.26
N ASP A 481 -1.94 -38.22 -6.38
CA ASP A 481 -2.21 -37.58 -5.09
C ASP A 481 -0.96 -37.57 -4.20
N PHE A 482 -0.20 -38.67 -4.21
CA PHE A 482 1.07 -38.76 -3.50
C PHE A 482 2.10 -37.75 -4.03
N THR A 483 2.26 -37.65 -5.35
CA THR A 483 3.13 -36.65 -5.97
C THR A 483 2.69 -35.23 -5.65
N GLU A 484 1.39 -34.94 -5.64
CA GLU A 484 0.88 -33.60 -5.29
C GLU A 484 1.18 -33.24 -3.82
N VAL A 485 0.92 -34.14 -2.87
CA VAL A 485 1.22 -33.91 -1.44
C VAL A 485 2.71 -33.67 -1.21
N TYR A 486 3.57 -34.53 -1.76
CA TYR A 486 5.02 -34.38 -1.58
C TYR A 486 5.61 -33.23 -2.39
N SER A 487 4.99 -32.82 -3.50
CA SER A 487 5.33 -31.58 -4.20
C SER A 487 5.08 -30.38 -3.31
N ASP A 488 3.92 -30.32 -2.65
CA ASP A 488 3.57 -29.23 -1.73
C ASP A 488 4.53 -29.20 -0.52
N ILE A 489 4.88 -30.35 0.06
CA ILE A 489 5.87 -30.46 1.15
C ILE A 489 7.26 -30.01 0.68
N SER A 490 7.66 -30.40 -0.55
CA SER A 490 8.97 -30.06 -1.08
C SER A 490 9.19 -28.55 -1.19
N MET A 491 8.13 -27.76 -1.33
CA MET A 491 8.23 -26.29 -1.43
C MET A 491 8.76 -25.63 -0.16
N VAL A 492 8.55 -26.24 1.00
CA VAL A 492 9.05 -25.75 2.29
C VAL A 492 10.53 -26.12 2.49
N VAL A 493 11.02 -27.13 1.77
CA VAL A 493 12.38 -27.66 1.92
C VAL A 493 13.35 -26.97 0.95
N ALA A 494 14.25 -26.16 1.51
CA ALA A 494 15.18 -25.32 0.75
C ALA A 494 16.18 -26.11 -0.12
N SER A 495 16.73 -27.23 0.38
CA SER A 495 17.76 -28.00 -0.34
C SER A 495 17.30 -29.40 -0.75
N ASP A 496 17.73 -29.83 -1.94
CA ASP A 496 17.41 -31.16 -2.49
C ASP A 496 17.93 -32.29 -1.60
N GLU A 497 19.09 -32.09 -0.97
CA GLU A 497 19.69 -33.07 -0.06
C GLU A 497 18.87 -33.22 1.23
N HIS A 498 18.36 -32.11 1.77
CA HIS A 498 17.46 -32.17 2.92
C HIS A 498 16.15 -32.87 2.55
N PHE A 499 15.59 -32.59 1.37
CA PHE A 499 14.38 -33.26 0.90
C PHE A 499 14.58 -34.77 0.72
N ARG A 500 15.73 -35.17 0.16
CA ARG A 500 16.11 -36.59 0.02
C ARG A 500 16.22 -37.28 1.37
N LYS A 501 16.86 -36.64 2.35
CA LYS A 501 16.97 -37.17 3.72
C LYS A 501 15.60 -37.29 4.38
N LEU A 502 14.77 -36.26 4.26
CA LEU A 502 13.41 -36.26 4.78
C LEU A 502 12.58 -37.43 4.26
N LEU A 503 12.58 -37.65 2.94
CA LEU A 503 11.87 -38.78 2.34
C LEU A 503 12.39 -40.13 2.82
N ALA A 504 13.70 -40.26 3.02
CA ALA A 504 14.29 -41.51 3.52
C ALA A 504 13.97 -41.77 5.00
N GLU A 505 13.81 -40.71 5.79
CA GLU A 505 13.47 -40.81 7.22
C GLU A 505 11.97 -40.99 7.45
N SER A 506 11.12 -40.54 6.50
CA SER A 506 9.64 -40.63 6.53
C SER A 506 9.04 -42.01 6.72
N TRP A 507 9.79 -43.05 6.41
CA TRP A 507 9.26 -44.40 6.21
C TRP A 507 10.20 -45.47 6.78
N ARG A 508 10.78 -45.21 7.95
CA ARG A 508 11.80 -46.07 8.56
C ARG A 508 11.26 -47.36 9.16
#